data_AF-A0A7D9JKA9-F1
#
_entry.id   AF-A0A7D9JKA9-F1
#
_cell.length_a   1.000
_cell.length_b   1.000
_cell.length_c   1.000
_cell.angle_alpha   90.00
_cell.angle_beta   90.00
_cell.angle_gamma   90.00
#
_symmetry.space_group_name_H-M   'P 1'
#
loop_
_entity.id
_entity.type
_entity.pdbx_description
1 polymer ?
#
loop_
_entity_poly.entity_id
_entity_poly.type
_entity_poly.pdbx_seq_one_letter_code
_entity_poly.pdbx_strand_id
1 'polypeptide(L)'
;MVEDSSNFRRPNETSSEASSSDNIGSQKPTQESKKSSKESPMCSSCASKGETQLSSDRDKWPIGKIENSCFRQICKLLDLADRSKEPLTGALGGFDQITVAYIEKKYEDKGGMGTAKKVLGKWGSRNKENNVGALKKILEDTMQRVDVVEEIEKWENLFVCHGCGIKLNKPQCSQ
;
A
#
# COMPACT_ATOMS: atom_id res chain seq x y z
N MET A 1 56.76 2.24 10.52
CA MET A 1 56.57 1.55 11.80
C MET A 1 55.13 1.07 11.80
N VAL A 2 54.95 -0.22 11.54
CA VAL A 2 53.66 -0.91 11.66
C VAL A 2 53.64 -1.45 13.08
N GLU A 3 52.68 -1.01 13.88
CA GLU A 3 52.37 -1.64 15.15
C GLU A 3 50.98 -2.25 15.11
N ASP A 4 50.99 -3.43 15.70
CA ASP A 4 50.06 -4.54 15.68
C ASP A 4 48.91 -4.34 16.70
N SER A 5 48.04 -5.35 16.77
CA SER A 5 47.13 -5.68 17.88
C SER A 5 45.72 -5.09 17.74
N SER A 6 44.61 -5.85 17.79
CA SER A 6 44.41 -7.12 18.49
C SER A 6 43.20 -7.88 17.93
N ASN A 7 43.37 -9.19 17.83
CA ASN A 7 42.32 -10.21 17.82
C ASN A 7 41.47 -10.16 19.10
N PHE A 8 40.15 -10.31 18.98
CA PHE A 8 39.31 -10.80 20.07
C PHE A 8 38.50 -12.03 19.61
N ARG A 9 38.87 -13.17 20.20
CA ARG A 9 38.19 -14.47 20.14
C ARG A 9 36.82 -14.38 20.84
N ARG A 10 35.80 -15.04 20.28
CA ARG A 10 34.60 -15.47 21.03
C ARG A 10 34.67 -16.99 21.25
N PRO A 11 34.43 -17.50 22.46
CA PRO A 11 34.35 -18.94 22.73
C PRO A 11 32.91 -19.50 22.69
N ASN A 12 32.86 -20.73 22.17
CA ASN A 12 32.04 -21.93 22.47
C ASN A 12 30.58 -21.88 22.96
N GLU A 13 29.76 -22.60 22.19
CA GLU A 13 28.97 -23.80 22.54
C GLU A 13 28.54 -24.04 23.99
N THR A 14 27.24 -24.29 24.20
CA THR A 14 26.78 -25.49 24.94
C THR A 14 25.33 -25.87 24.59
N SER A 15 25.09 -27.17 24.56
CA SER A 15 23.91 -27.91 24.14
C SER A 15 22.80 -28.07 25.20
N SER A 16 21.64 -28.52 24.71
CA SER A 16 20.65 -29.47 25.27
C SER A 16 19.97 -29.16 26.62
N GLU A 17 18.64 -29.22 26.65
CA GLU A 17 17.90 -30.38 27.19
C GLU A 17 16.38 -30.26 26.98
N ALA A 18 15.75 -31.42 26.81
CA ALA A 18 14.33 -31.65 26.68
C ALA A 18 13.67 -31.72 28.07
N SER A 19 12.37 -31.39 28.14
CA SER A 19 11.45 -32.09 29.06
C SER A 19 10.00 -31.92 28.63
N SER A 20 9.36 -33.07 28.48
CA SER A 20 7.94 -33.30 28.25
C SER A 20 7.09 -32.90 29.46
N SER A 21 5.82 -32.55 29.20
CA SER A 21 4.73 -32.73 30.18
C SER A 21 3.41 -32.94 29.44
N ASP A 22 2.84 -34.12 29.65
CA ASP A 22 1.48 -34.50 29.31
C ASP A 22 0.45 -33.61 30.03
N ASN A 23 -0.62 -33.23 29.33
CA ASN A 23 -1.91 -32.97 29.97
C ASN A 23 -3.05 -33.25 28.99
N ILE A 24 -3.62 -34.46 29.15
CA ILE A 24 -4.85 -34.90 28.50
C ILE A 24 -6.01 -34.29 29.30
N GLY A 25 -6.65 -33.27 28.73
CA GLY A 25 -7.84 -32.63 29.27
C GLY A 25 -8.89 -32.50 28.19
N SER A 26 -9.80 -33.47 28.13
CA SER A 26 -10.99 -33.48 27.28
C SER A 26 -11.75 -32.16 27.32
N GLN A 27 -11.77 -31.45 26.19
CA GLN A 27 -12.79 -30.44 25.92
C GLN A 27 -13.54 -30.77 24.63
N LYS A 28 -14.83 -30.99 24.85
CA LYS A 28 -15.99 -31.04 23.96
C LYS A 28 -15.79 -30.31 22.62
N PRO A 29 -16.24 -30.88 21.49
CA PRO A 29 -16.22 -30.18 20.21
C PRO A 29 -17.17 -28.99 20.29
N THR A 30 -16.61 -27.78 20.40
CA THR A 30 -17.33 -26.55 20.14
C THR A 30 -17.74 -26.57 18.68
N GLN A 31 -19.02 -26.83 18.49
CA GLN A 31 -19.75 -26.72 17.25
C GLN A 31 -19.44 -25.36 16.60
N GLU A 32 -19.09 -25.43 15.32
CA GLU A 32 -18.82 -24.33 14.41
C GLU A 32 -19.68 -23.10 14.70
N SER A 33 -19.06 -22.03 15.19
CA SER A 33 -19.44 -20.71 14.71
C SER A 33 -18.59 -20.45 13.48
N LYS A 34 -19.04 -20.97 12.33
CA LYS A 34 -18.71 -20.39 11.02
C LYS A 34 -19.18 -18.94 11.09
N LYS A 35 -18.32 -18.06 11.62
CA LYS A 35 -18.36 -16.65 11.29
C LYS A 35 -18.29 -16.68 9.77
N SER A 36 -19.41 -16.41 9.12
CA SER A 36 -19.48 -16.30 7.68
C SER A 36 -18.49 -15.21 7.32
N SER A 37 -17.27 -15.61 7.00
CA SER A 37 -16.29 -14.77 6.35
C SER A 37 -17.02 -14.27 5.13
N LYS A 38 -17.49 -13.03 5.15
CA LYS A 38 -17.95 -12.37 3.94
C LYS A 38 -16.73 -12.40 3.04
N GLU A 39 -16.67 -13.37 2.15
CA GLU A 39 -15.57 -13.52 1.21
C GLU A 39 -15.42 -12.19 0.52
N SER A 40 -14.25 -11.57 0.67
CA SER A 40 -14.04 -10.27 0.05
C SER A 40 -14.18 -10.47 -1.46
N PRO A 41 -14.86 -9.53 -2.14
CA PRO A 41 -15.26 -9.76 -3.51
C PRO A 41 -14.03 -9.90 -4.42
N MET A 42 -13.94 -11.02 -5.12
CA MET A 42 -12.93 -11.27 -6.17
C MET A 42 -13.63 -11.36 -7.53
N CYS A 43 -12.98 -10.85 -8.58
CA CYS A 43 -13.43 -11.12 -9.94
C CYS A 43 -13.12 -12.58 -10.32
N SER A 44 -13.88 -13.13 -11.26
CA SER A 44 -13.70 -14.50 -11.75
C SER A 44 -12.26 -14.78 -12.18
N SER A 45 -11.59 -13.82 -12.82
CA SER A 45 -10.19 -13.98 -13.25
C SER A 45 -9.20 -14.02 -12.08
N CYS A 46 -9.41 -13.26 -11.00
CA CYS A 46 -8.54 -13.31 -9.83
C CYS A 46 -8.80 -14.58 -9.02
N ALA A 47 -10.06 -15.01 -8.93
CA ALA A 47 -10.44 -16.26 -8.26
C ALA A 47 -9.82 -17.47 -8.97
N SER A 48 -9.90 -17.53 -10.31
CA SER A 48 -9.34 -18.66 -11.07
C SER A 48 -7.81 -18.72 -11.08
N LYS A 49 -7.14 -17.57 -10.98
CA LYS A 49 -5.67 -17.49 -10.90
C LYS A 49 -5.12 -17.73 -9.49
N GLY A 50 -5.98 -17.87 -8.48
CA GLY A 50 -5.54 -17.96 -7.08
C GLY A 50 -4.81 -16.70 -6.61
N GLU A 51 -5.20 -15.53 -7.11
CA GLU A 51 -4.60 -14.25 -6.70
C GLU A 51 -4.77 -14.05 -5.19
N THR A 52 -3.72 -13.55 -4.53
CA THR A 52 -3.79 -13.25 -3.11
C THR A 52 -4.86 -12.20 -2.84
N GLN A 53 -5.83 -12.55 -1.99
CA GLN A 53 -6.85 -11.65 -1.54
C GLN A 53 -6.23 -10.56 -0.66
N LEU A 54 -6.39 -9.29 -1.08
CA LEU A 54 -6.01 -8.16 -0.25
C LEU A 54 -6.96 -8.00 0.94
N SER A 55 -6.40 -7.41 2.00
CA SER A 55 -7.12 -7.00 3.21
C SER A 55 -8.42 -6.27 2.89
N SER A 56 -9.42 -6.37 3.77
CA SER A 56 -10.61 -5.51 3.70
C SER A 56 -10.30 -4.04 4.00
N ASP A 57 -9.25 -3.81 4.79
CA ASP A 57 -8.73 -2.49 5.11
C ASP A 57 -8.00 -1.88 3.90
N ARG A 58 -8.61 -0.83 3.33
CA ARG A 58 -8.17 -0.13 2.12
C ARG A 58 -6.91 0.69 2.32
N ASP A 59 -6.65 1.15 3.53
CA ASP A 59 -5.46 1.96 3.83
C ASP A 59 -4.18 1.13 3.63
N LYS A 60 -4.26 -0.19 3.80
CA LYS A 60 -3.15 -1.12 3.57
C LYS A 60 -2.95 -1.49 2.09
N TRP A 61 -3.78 -1.01 1.19
CA TRP A 61 -3.67 -1.39 -0.22
C TRP A 61 -2.49 -0.69 -0.90
N PRO A 62 -1.79 -1.37 -1.82
CA PRO A 62 -0.86 -0.69 -2.71
C PRO A 62 -1.58 0.38 -3.53
N ILE A 63 -0.94 1.52 -3.76
CA ILE A 63 -1.50 2.63 -4.57
C ILE A 63 -1.91 2.16 -5.97
N GLY A 64 -1.15 1.22 -6.55
CA GLY A 64 -1.45 0.63 -7.86
C GLY A 64 -2.73 -0.21 -7.91
N LYS A 65 -3.40 -0.43 -6.77
CA LYS A 65 -4.68 -1.13 -6.67
C LYS A 65 -5.88 -0.18 -6.55
N ILE A 66 -5.65 1.14 -6.54
CA ILE A 66 -6.72 2.12 -6.73
C ILE A 66 -7.34 1.91 -8.12
N GLU A 67 -8.66 2.00 -8.19
CA GLU A 67 -9.40 1.86 -9.45
C GLU A 67 -8.93 2.93 -10.45
N ASN A 68 -8.75 2.55 -11.71
CA ASN A 68 -8.06 3.35 -12.72
C ASN A 68 -8.70 4.74 -12.93
N SER A 69 -10.03 4.84 -12.94
CA SER A 69 -10.72 6.12 -13.10
C SER A 69 -10.48 7.04 -11.90
N CYS A 70 -10.61 6.54 -10.67
CA CYS A 70 -10.29 7.29 -9.45
C CYS A 70 -8.81 7.69 -9.41
N PHE A 71 -7.90 6.77 -9.73
CA PHE A 71 -6.46 7.04 -9.76
C PHE A 71 -6.09 8.14 -10.75
N ARG A 72 -6.72 8.16 -11.93
CA ARG A 72 -6.54 9.24 -12.92
C ARG A 72 -7.03 10.58 -12.38
N GLN A 73 -8.18 10.60 -11.70
CA GLN A 73 -8.73 11.82 -11.11
C GLN A 73 -7.83 12.34 -9.99
N ILE A 74 -7.35 11.47 -9.11
CA ILE A 74 -6.34 11.78 -8.08
C ILE A 74 -5.10 12.43 -8.71
N CYS A 75 -4.53 11.80 -9.75
CA CYS A 75 -3.36 12.35 -10.45
C CYS A 75 -3.66 13.73 -11.06
N LYS A 76 -4.83 13.87 -11.71
CA LYS A 76 -5.25 15.14 -12.32
C LYS A 76 -5.34 16.26 -11.28
N LEU A 77 -5.95 15.98 -10.13
CA LEU A 77 -6.04 16.96 -9.03
C LEU A 77 -4.65 17.34 -8.51
N LEU A 78 -3.74 16.36 -8.36
CA LEU A 78 -2.38 16.60 -7.90
C LEU A 78 -1.52 17.39 -8.89
N ASP A 79 -1.78 17.26 -10.20
CA ASP A 79 -1.06 17.96 -11.26
C ASP A 79 -1.54 19.43 -11.49
N LEU A 80 -2.58 19.91 -10.79
CA LEU A 80 -3.08 21.29 -10.96
C LEU A 80 -2.06 22.31 -10.43
N ALA A 81 -1.63 23.23 -11.32
CA ALA A 81 -0.54 24.20 -11.10
C ALA A 81 -0.80 25.29 -10.05
N ASP A 82 -2.05 25.47 -9.62
CA ASP A 82 -2.48 26.66 -8.86
C ASP A 82 -2.30 26.55 -7.33
N ARG A 83 -1.45 25.65 -6.85
CA ARG A 83 -1.31 25.42 -5.40
C ARG A 83 0.14 25.41 -4.98
N SER A 84 0.56 26.56 -4.44
CA SER A 84 1.86 26.93 -3.86
C SER A 84 2.33 26.08 -2.66
N LYS A 85 1.97 24.80 -2.61
CA LYS A 85 2.39 23.86 -1.57
C LYS A 85 3.47 22.97 -2.15
N GLU A 86 4.42 22.61 -1.29
CA GLU A 86 5.58 21.76 -1.53
C GLU A 86 5.39 20.75 -2.70
N PRO A 87 6.35 20.66 -3.65
CA PRO A 87 6.28 19.70 -4.75
C PRO A 87 5.96 18.29 -4.24
N LEU A 88 5.14 17.54 -4.97
CA LEU A 88 4.73 16.18 -4.57
C LEU A 88 5.93 15.26 -4.27
N THR A 89 7.04 15.44 -4.98
CA THR A 89 8.31 14.73 -4.73
C THR A 89 8.95 15.08 -3.38
N GLY A 90 8.81 16.33 -2.92
CA GLY A 90 9.23 16.77 -1.59
C GLY A 90 8.36 16.17 -0.50
N ALA A 91 7.04 16.36 -0.61
CA ALA A 91 6.08 15.89 0.39
C ALA A 91 6.10 14.37 0.60
N LEU A 92 6.29 13.58 -0.47
CA LEU A 92 6.37 12.11 -0.38
C LEU A 92 7.72 11.59 0.12
N GLY A 93 8.78 12.39 -0.03
CA GLY A 93 10.14 12.02 0.33
C GLY A 93 10.74 10.85 -0.45
N GLY A 94 12.02 10.55 -0.16
CA GLY A 94 12.76 9.43 -0.75
C GLY A 94 13.18 9.62 -2.22
N PHE A 95 12.93 10.79 -2.82
CA PHE A 95 13.42 11.13 -4.16
C PHE A 95 14.76 11.87 -4.04
N ASP A 96 15.80 11.35 -4.69
CA ASP A 96 17.06 12.06 -4.86
C ASP A 96 16.92 13.23 -5.84
N GLN A 97 17.78 14.24 -5.71
CA GLN A 97 17.73 15.47 -6.53
C GLN A 97 17.81 15.19 -8.04
N ILE A 98 18.54 14.14 -8.45
CA ILE A 98 18.67 13.76 -9.86
C ILE A 98 17.32 13.25 -10.38
N THR A 99 16.63 12.41 -9.60
CA THR A 99 15.29 11.92 -9.93
C THR A 99 14.29 13.07 -9.98
N VAL A 100 14.34 14.02 -9.04
CA VAL A 100 13.44 15.19 -9.03
C VAL A 100 13.63 16.01 -10.30
N ALA A 101 14.87 16.42 -10.60
CA ALA A 101 15.18 17.19 -11.80
C ALA A 101 14.79 16.46 -13.09
N TYR A 102 14.99 15.14 -13.16
CA TYR A 102 14.55 14.34 -14.30
C TYR A 102 13.02 14.37 -14.49
N ILE A 103 12.27 14.27 -13.39
CA ILE A 103 10.80 14.30 -13.45
C ILE A 103 10.33 15.69 -13.87
N GLU A 104 10.83 16.74 -13.25
CA GLU A 104 10.47 18.13 -13.56
C GLU A 104 10.71 18.44 -15.04
N LYS A 105 11.94 18.21 -15.53
CA LYS A 105 12.31 18.43 -16.94
C LYS A 105 11.43 17.63 -17.91
N LYS A 106 10.98 16.43 -17.53
CA LYS A 106 10.17 15.57 -18.40
C LYS A 106 8.73 16.06 -18.56
N TYR A 107 8.20 16.78 -17.57
CA TYR A 107 6.80 17.21 -17.55
C TYR A 107 6.62 18.73 -17.57
N GLU A 108 7.72 19.49 -17.60
CA GLU A 108 7.75 20.96 -17.74
C GLU A 108 6.92 21.43 -18.95
N ASP A 109 7.18 20.88 -20.13
CA ASP A 109 6.49 21.24 -21.38
C ASP A 109 4.98 20.92 -21.39
N LYS A 110 4.50 20.14 -20.41
CA LYS A 110 3.08 19.75 -20.26
C LYS A 110 2.38 20.51 -19.14
N GLY A 111 3.01 21.57 -18.62
CA GLY A 111 2.51 22.29 -17.45
C GLY A 111 2.40 21.39 -16.22
N GLY A 112 3.28 20.39 -16.10
CA GLY A 112 3.27 19.41 -15.00
C GLY A 112 2.32 18.23 -15.18
N MET A 113 1.50 18.18 -16.22
CA MET A 113 0.51 17.10 -16.41
C MET A 113 1.17 15.72 -16.60
N GLY A 114 0.80 14.78 -15.75
CA GLY A 114 1.32 13.41 -15.70
C GLY A 114 2.43 13.20 -14.67
N THR A 115 2.87 14.24 -13.97
CA THR A 115 3.90 14.18 -12.93
C THR A 115 3.44 13.30 -11.77
N ALA A 116 2.24 13.53 -11.24
CA ALA A 116 1.67 12.79 -10.12
C ALA A 116 1.59 11.29 -10.40
N LYS A 117 1.15 10.90 -11.60
CA LYS A 117 1.11 9.48 -12.00
C LYS A 117 2.49 8.82 -11.91
N LYS A 118 3.54 9.51 -12.38
CA LYS A 118 4.91 8.98 -12.37
C LYS A 118 5.47 8.93 -10.96
N VAL A 119 5.24 9.99 -10.18
CA VAL A 119 5.72 10.13 -8.80
C VAL A 119 5.05 9.10 -7.89
N LEU A 120 3.72 9.01 -7.87
CA LEU A 120 2.97 8.04 -7.07
C LEU A 120 3.32 6.60 -7.46
N GLY A 121 3.46 6.32 -8.75
CA GLY A 121 3.88 4.99 -9.22
C GLY A 121 5.27 4.60 -8.72
N LYS A 122 6.24 5.52 -8.77
CA LYS A 122 7.61 5.28 -8.29
C LYS A 122 7.67 5.22 -6.76
N TRP A 123 6.90 6.05 -6.06
CA TRP A 123 6.83 6.07 -4.60
C TRP A 123 6.20 4.79 -4.05
N GLY A 124 5.01 4.40 -4.56
CA GLY A 124 4.30 3.20 -4.11
C GLY A 124 5.02 1.88 -4.41
N SER A 125 5.94 1.85 -5.38
CA SER A 125 6.74 0.65 -5.68
C SER A 125 8.00 0.50 -4.84
N ARG A 126 8.42 1.53 -4.09
CA ARG A 126 9.68 1.52 -3.33
C ARG A 126 9.58 0.73 -2.02
N ASN A 127 8.46 0.86 -1.32
CA ASN A 127 8.22 0.23 -0.03
C ASN A 127 6.74 -0.18 0.05
N LYS A 128 6.45 -1.34 0.66
CA LYS A 128 5.08 -1.80 0.93
C LYS A 128 4.34 -0.90 1.92
N GLU A 129 5.06 -0.14 2.74
CA GLU A 129 4.49 0.88 3.64
C GLU A 129 4.00 2.12 2.88
N ASN A 130 4.42 2.32 1.63
CA ASN A 130 3.92 3.39 0.75
C ASN A 130 2.58 2.97 0.12
N ASN A 131 1.57 2.84 0.99
CA ASN A 131 0.22 2.40 0.68
C ASN A 131 -0.76 3.59 0.63
N VAL A 132 -2.04 3.29 0.39
CA VAL A 132 -3.09 4.32 0.31
C VAL A 132 -3.21 5.12 1.62
N GLY A 133 -3.13 4.47 2.78
CA GLY A 133 -3.23 5.14 4.08
C GLY A 133 -2.07 6.11 4.31
N ALA A 134 -0.84 5.70 3.96
CA ALA A 134 0.32 6.58 4.03
C ALA A 134 0.18 7.79 3.08
N LEU A 135 -0.38 7.58 1.87
CA LEU A 135 -0.67 8.66 0.94
C LEU A 135 -1.71 9.63 1.52
N LYS A 136 -2.84 9.13 2.06
CA LYS A 136 -3.87 9.96 2.70
C LYS A 136 -3.28 10.83 3.80
N LYS A 137 -2.48 10.24 4.69
CA LYS A 137 -1.82 10.98 5.77
C LYS A 137 -0.94 12.12 5.25
N ILE A 138 -0.12 11.89 4.23
CA ILE A 138 0.73 12.94 3.64
C ILE A 138 -0.13 14.04 2.99
N LEU A 139 -1.22 13.65 2.32
CA LEU A 139 -2.15 14.59 1.70
C LEU A 139 -2.87 15.45 2.74
N GLU A 140 -3.23 14.89 3.90
CA GLU A 140 -3.90 15.60 5.00
C GLU A 140 -2.91 16.49 5.78
N ASP A 141 -1.86 15.87 6.33
CA ASP A 141 -0.96 16.48 7.31
C ASP A 141 0.02 17.46 6.65
N THR A 142 0.59 17.09 5.49
CA THR A 142 1.66 17.85 4.84
C THR A 142 1.11 18.77 3.76
N MET A 143 0.33 18.22 2.83
CA MET A 143 -0.11 18.97 1.64
C MET A 143 -1.45 19.67 1.83
N GLN A 144 -2.23 19.31 2.86
CA GLN A 144 -3.60 19.77 3.09
C GLN A 144 -4.46 19.74 1.81
N ARG A 145 -4.46 18.59 1.13
CA ARG A 145 -5.14 18.32 -0.15
C ARG A 145 -6.43 17.55 0.10
N VAL A 146 -7.36 18.18 0.81
CA VAL A 146 -8.68 17.63 1.14
C VAL A 146 -9.42 17.17 -0.12
N ASP A 147 -9.30 17.92 -1.22
CA ASP A 147 -9.88 17.57 -2.52
C ASP A 147 -9.39 16.22 -3.09
N VAL A 148 -8.14 15.86 -2.82
CA VAL A 148 -7.57 14.57 -3.25
C VAL A 148 -7.99 13.46 -2.29
N VAL A 149 -8.03 13.76 -0.99
CA VAL A 149 -8.49 12.81 0.05
C VAL A 149 -9.93 12.40 -0.20
N GLU A 150 -10.82 13.35 -0.47
CA GLU A 150 -12.23 13.08 -0.82
C GLU A 150 -12.36 12.13 -2.02
N GLU A 151 -11.47 12.25 -3.02
CA GLU A 151 -11.47 11.36 -4.18
C GLU A 151 -10.99 9.95 -3.83
N ILE A 152 -10.06 9.81 -2.89
CA ILE A 152 -9.64 8.51 -2.35
C ILE A 152 -10.79 7.86 -1.56
N GLU A 153 -11.50 8.62 -0.72
CA GLU A 153 -12.64 8.12 0.05
C GLU A 153 -13.79 7.66 -0.85
N LYS A 154 -14.05 8.36 -1.97
CA LYS A 154 -15.00 7.89 -2.99
C LYS A 154 -14.59 6.52 -3.53
N TRP A 155 -13.29 6.30 -3.79
CA TRP A 155 -12.77 5.01 -4.22
C TRP A 155 -12.94 3.92 -3.14
N GLU A 156 -12.71 4.22 -1.87
CA GLU A 156 -12.85 3.26 -0.76
C GLU A 156 -14.27 2.69 -0.66
N ASN A 157 -15.26 3.51 -1.04
CA ASN A 157 -16.68 3.12 -1.08
C ASN A 157 -17.06 2.33 -2.34
N LEU A 158 -16.15 2.15 -3.31
CA LEU A 158 -16.42 1.36 -4.50
C LEU A 158 -16.39 -0.13 -4.21
N PHE A 159 -17.35 -0.85 -4.80
CA PHE A 159 -17.31 -2.30 -4.84
C PHE A 159 -16.28 -2.74 -5.88
N VAL A 160 -15.08 -3.12 -5.44
CA VAL A 160 -13.98 -3.52 -6.33
C VAL A 160 -13.39 -4.88 -5.95
N CYS A 161 -12.71 -5.52 -6.89
CA CYS A 161 -12.03 -6.79 -6.70
C CYS A 161 -10.86 -6.68 -5.73
N HIS A 162 -10.78 -7.58 -4.74
CA HIS A 162 -9.70 -7.65 -3.75
C HIS A 162 -8.40 -8.27 -4.27
N GLY A 163 -8.39 -8.85 -5.48
CA GLY A 163 -7.15 -9.27 -6.12
C GLY A 163 -6.53 -8.15 -6.97
N CYS A 164 -7.32 -7.50 -7.83
CA CYS A 164 -6.79 -6.59 -8.85
C CYS A 164 -7.29 -5.14 -8.77
N GLY A 165 -8.20 -4.80 -7.86
CA GLY A 165 -8.70 -3.43 -7.67
C GLY A 165 -9.67 -2.91 -8.73
N ILE A 166 -10.08 -3.75 -9.69
CA ILE A 166 -11.07 -3.36 -10.71
C ILE A 166 -12.45 -3.23 -10.10
N LYS A 167 -13.22 -2.24 -10.56
CA LYS A 167 -14.64 -2.09 -10.19
C LYS A 167 -15.44 -3.32 -10.58
N LEU A 168 -16.28 -3.77 -9.66
CA LEU A 168 -17.22 -4.86 -9.84
C LEU A 168 -18.64 -4.29 -9.88
N ASN A 169 -19.52 -4.97 -10.61
CA ASN A 169 -20.94 -4.70 -10.48
C ASN A 169 -21.38 -5.17 -9.09
N LYS A 170 -22.09 -4.32 -8.35
CA LYS A 170 -22.69 -4.75 -7.08
C LYS A 170 -23.56 -5.97 -7.37
N PRO A 171 -23.48 -7.04 -6.55
CA PRO A 171 -24.41 -8.14 -6.69
C PRO A 171 -25.83 -7.55 -6.58
N GLN A 172 -26.63 -7.72 -7.63
CA GLN A 172 -28.05 -7.41 -7.52
C GLN A 172 -28.59 -8.35 -6.44
N CYS A 173 -29.08 -7.79 -5.34
CA CYS A 173 -29.83 -8.58 -4.38
C CYS A 173 -31.04 -9.14 -5.14
N SER A 174 -31.01 -10.42 -5.46
CA SER A 174 -32.21 -11.16 -5.83
C SER A 174 -33.16 -11.03 -4.64
N GLN A 175 -34.21 -10.23 -4.79
CA GLN A 175 -35.34 -10.20 -3.86
C GLN A 175 -36.11 -11.51 -3.94
#